data_AF-A0A7Y6YB22-F1
#
_entry.id   AF-A0A7Y6YB22-F1
#
_cell.length_a   1.000
_cell.length_b   1.000
_cell.length_c   1.000
_cell.angle_alpha   90.00
_cell.angle_beta   90.00
_cell.angle_gamma   90.00
#
_symmetry.space_group_name_H-M   'P 1'
#
loop_
_entity.id
_entity.type
_entity.pdbx_description
1 polymer ?
#
loop_
_entity_poly.entity_id
_entity_poly.type
_entity_poly.pdbx_seq_one_letter_code
_entity_poly.pdbx_strand_id
1 'polypeptide(L)'
;MSTALASLKADFAATIGSVLNLDTMERLLEDTSIDFLPSLIEVFEAESAQRVENIQKNLAEKDYAALSVEAHSLKGTSATFGAEALRSLSEKIEKSAKTGDYDLVDSLVPEVPAKLEAVLDALQQFSAKLNA
;
A
#
# COMPACT_ATOMS: atom_id res chain seq x y z
N MET A 1 -21.50 11.91 0.20
CA MET A 1 -21.61 10.49 -0.19
C MET A 1 -21.45 10.45 -1.68
N SER A 2 -20.23 10.18 -2.10
CA SER A 2 -19.92 9.87 -3.49
C SER A 2 -20.76 8.67 -3.92
N THR A 3 -21.40 8.77 -5.08
CA THR A 3 -22.27 7.71 -5.63
C THR A 3 -21.49 6.49 -6.11
N ALA A 4 -20.15 6.57 -6.18
CA ALA A 4 -19.28 5.55 -6.74
C ALA A 4 -19.27 4.24 -5.92
N LEU A 5 -19.18 4.32 -4.59
CA LEU A 5 -19.15 3.13 -3.73
C LEU A 5 -20.54 2.59 -3.37
N ALA A 6 -21.59 3.40 -3.53
CA ALA A 6 -22.97 3.03 -3.20
C ALA A 6 -23.53 1.89 -4.09
N SER A 7 -22.92 1.65 -5.25
CA SER A 7 -23.27 0.57 -6.18
C SER A 7 -22.59 -0.76 -5.85
N LEU A 8 -21.63 -0.77 -4.92
CA LEU A 8 -20.91 -1.99 -4.55
C LEU A 8 -21.78 -2.92 -3.71
N LYS A 9 -21.77 -4.21 -4.05
CA LYS A 9 -22.41 -5.24 -3.21
C LYS A 9 -21.73 -5.30 -1.85
N ALA A 10 -22.51 -5.48 -0.79
CA ALA A 10 -22.01 -5.51 0.59
C ALA A 10 -20.87 -6.53 0.79
N ASP A 11 -20.98 -7.73 0.22
CA ASP A 11 -19.95 -8.77 0.34
C ASP A 11 -18.62 -8.36 -0.32
N PHE A 12 -18.70 -7.64 -1.44
CA PHE A 12 -17.51 -7.13 -2.13
C PHE A 12 -16.85 -6.00 -1.32
N ALA A 13 -17.65 -5.06 -0.82
CA ALA A 13 -17.17 -3.99 0.05
C ALA A 13 -16.52 -4.54 1.33
N ALA A 14 -17.09 -5.59 1.93
CA ALA A 14 -16.49 -6.25 3.09
C ALA A 14 -15.15 -6.91 2.76
N THR A 15 -15.04 -7.54 1.59
CA THR A 15 -13.81 -8.22 1.14
C THR A 15 -12.70 -7.21 0.87
N ILE A 16 -12.97 -6.20 0.04
CA ILE A 16 -12.00 -5.13 -0.27
C ILE A 16 -11.67 -4.31 0.98
N GLY A 17 -12.68 -4.03 1.81
CA GLY A 17 -12.54 -3.29 3.07
C GLY A 17 -11.62 -3.95 4.10
N SER A 18 -11.32 -5.25 3.94
CA SER A 18 -10.34 -5.95 4.77
C SER A 18 -8.88 -5.63 4.41
N VAL A 19 -8.65 -5.09 3.21
CA VAL A 19 -7.32 -4.75 2.68
C VAL A 19 -7.14 -3.24 2.48
N LEU A 20 -8.18 -2.57 1.96
CA LEU A 20 -8.19 -1.14 1.64
C LEU A 20 -9.20 -0.39 2.51
N ASN A 21 -8.80 0.77 3.02
CA ASN A 21 -9.72 1.69 3.66
C ASN A 21 -10.62 2.34 2.61
N LEU A 22 -11.90 1.97 2.60
CA LEU A 22 -12.87 2.45 1.62
C LEU A 22 -13.16 3.95 1.72
N ASP A 23 -13.09 4.56 2.91
CA ASP A 23 -13.27 6.01 3.08
C ASP A 23 -12.08 6.78 2.47
N THR A 24 -10.88 6.21 2.52
CA THR A 24 -9.71 6.77 1.83
C THR A 24 -9.83 6.62 0.32
N MET A 25 -10.31 5.46 -0.16
CA MET A 25 -10.57 5.25 -1.59
C MET A 25 -11.67 6.19 -2.11
N GLU A 26 -12.72 6.44 -1.33
CA GLU A 26 -13.77 7.42 -1.68
C GLU A 26 -13.18 8.81 -1.90
N ARG A 27 -12.38 9.28 -0.94
CA ARG A 27 -11.71 10.59 -1.03
C ARG A 27 -10.74 10.66 -2.21
N LEU A 28 -9.97 9.59 -2.47
CA LEU A 28 -9.08 9.53 -3.63
C LEU A 28 -9.84 9.71 -4.94
N LEU A 29 -11.03 9.09 -5.07
CA LEU A 29 -11.88 9.22 -6.24
C LEU A 29 -12.55 10.59 -6.36
N GLU A 30 -12.89 11.22 -5.23
CA GLU A 30 -13.41 12.60 -5.19
C GLU A 30 -12.36 13.63 -5.62
N ASP A 31 -11.09 13.43 -5.23
CA ASP A 31 -9.97 14.30 -5.61
C ASP A 31 -9.47 14.07 -7.05
N THR A 32 -9.80 12.93 -7.65
CA THR A 32 -9.37 12.54 -9.01
C THR A 32 -10.58 12.21 -9.89
N SER A 33 -10.73 10.96 -10.32
CA SER A 33 -11.93 10.41 -10.97
C SER A 33 -11.82 8.89 -11.07
N ILE A 34 -12.95 8.21 -11.31
CA ILE A 34 -12.97 6.76 -11.57
C ILE A 34 -12.17 6.40 -12.82
N ASP A 35 -12.29 7.21 -13.87
CA ASP A 35 -11.59 6.99 -15.16
C ASP A 35 -10.06 7.05 -15.02
N PHE A 36 -9.55 7.79 -14.03
CA PHE A 36 -8.11 7.94 -13.80
C PHE A 36 -7.54 6.90 -12.81
N LEU A 37 -8.41 6.18 -12.09
CA LEU A 37 -8.01 5.18 -11.11
C LEU A 37 -7.07 4.10 -11.68
N PRO A 38 -7.27 3.53 -12.89
CA PRO A 38 -6.33 2.56 -13.45
C PRO A 38 -4.90 3.11 -13.58
N SER A 39 -4.74 4.33 -14.07
CA SER A 39 -3.43 4.98 -14.20
C SER A 39 -2.78 5.26 -12.84
N LEU A 40 -3.58 5.62 -11.83
CA LEU A 40 -3.07 5.78 -10.46
C LEU A 40 -2.56 4.46 -9.88
N ILE A 41 -3.26 3.35 -10.16
CA ILE A 41 -2.85 2.01 -9.71
C ILE A 41 -1.55 1.59 -10.41
N GLU A 42 -1.39 1.85 -11.70
CA GLU A 42 -0.13 1.55 -12.42
C GLU A 42 1.07 2.30 -11.82
N VAL A 43 0.89 3.59 -11.49
CA VAL A 43 1.93 4.38 -10.82
C VAL A 43 2.22 3.82 -9.42
N PHE A 44 1.18 3.51 -8.65
CA PHE A 44 1.33 2.89 -7.34
C PHE A 44 2.10 1.57 -7.41
N GLU A 45 1.76 0.70 -8.35
CA GLU A 45 2.39 -0.61 -8.56
C GLU A 45 3.88 -0.44 -8.89
N ALA A 46 4.21 0.41 -9.86
CA ALA A 46 5.60 0.65 -10.25
C ALA A 46 6.42 1.24 -9.10
N GLU A 47 5.90 2.27 -8.41
CA GLU A 47 6.62 2.90 -7.30
C GLU A 47 6.79 1.95 -6.12
N SER A 48 5.72 1.26 -5.71
CA SER A 48 5.76 0.38 -4.55
C SER A 48 6.66 -0.83 -4.81
N ALA A 49 6.63 -1.43 -6.00
CA ALA A 49 7.53 -2.51 -6.38
C ALA A 49 9.00 -2.08 -6.29
N GLN A 50 9.34 -0.90 -6.84
CA GLN A 50 10.70 -0.38 -6.77
C GLN A 50 11.16 -0.15 -5.33
N ARG A 51 10.27 0.39 -4.47
CA ARG A 51 10.56 0.59 -3.05
C ARG A 51 10.79 -0.73 -2.32
N VAL A 52 9.99 -1.76 -2.61
CA VAL A 52 10.15 -3.10 -2.02
C VAL A 52 11.48 -3.71 -2.41
N GLU A 53 11.88 -3.61 -3.68
CA GLU A 53 13.20 -4.06 -4.14
C GLU A 53 14.33 -3.33 -3.40
N ASN A 54 14.24 -1.99 -3.27
CA ASN A 54 15.23 -1.20 -2.56
C ASN A 54 15.29 -1.56 -1.06
N ILE A 55 14.15 -1.81 -0.40
CA ILE A 55 14.09 -2.27 0.99
C ILE A 55 14.84 -3.60 1.14
N GLN A 56 14.58 -4.57 0.26
CA GLN A 56 15.23 -5.88 0.30
C GLN A 56 16.74 -5.79 0.04
N LYS A 57 17.15 -4.95 -0.92
CA LYS A 57 18.55 -4.67 -1.20
C LYS A 57 19.26 -4.05 0.00
N ASN A 58 18.69 -2.98 0.56
CA ASN A 58 19.27 -2.27 1.71
C ASN A 58 19.35 -3.19 2.95
N LEU A 59 18.40 -4.11 3.11
CA LEU A 59 18.48 -5.14 4.15
C LEU A 59 19.70 -6.06 3.94
N ALA A 60 19.89 -6.58 2.73
CA ALA A 60 21.02 -7.45 2.40
C ALA A 60 22.38 -6.75 2.60
N GLU A 61 22.44 -5.45 2.33
CA GLU A 61 23.63 -4.60 2.54
C GLU A 61 23.76 -4.09 3.98
N LYS A 62 22.77 -4.36 4.85
CA LYS A 62 22.64 -3.81 6.21
C LYS A 62 22.67 -2.27 6.27
N ASP A 63 22.23 -1.62 5.19
CA ASP A 63 22.03 -0.17 5.14
C ASP A 63 20.65 0.20 5.70
N TYR A 64 20.52 0.11 7.02
CA TYR A 64 19.28 0.41 7.72
C TYR A 64 18.85 1.89 7.59
N ALA A 65 19.80 2.79 7.32
CA ALA A 65 19.49 4.19 7.09
C ALA A 65 18.76 4.38 5.75
N ALA A 66 19.28 3.81 4.67
CA ALA A 66 18.61 3.84 3.37
C ALA A 66 17.30 3.04 3.39
N LEU A 67 17.26 1.88 4.06
CA LEU A 67 16.05 1.09 4.26
C LEU A 67 14.94 1.91 4.95
N SER A 68 15.29 2.69 5.97
CA SER A 68 14.32 3.56 6.65
C SER A 68 13.71 4.61 5.72
N VAL A 69 14.47 5.14 4.76
CA VAL A 69 13.97 6.12 3.79
C VAL A 69 12.96 5.46 2.86
N GLU A 70 13.29 4.28 2.35
CA GLU A 70 12.38 3.54 1.46
C GLU A 70 11.10 3.10 2.17
N ALA A 71 11.19 2.63 3.41
CA ALA A 71 10.04 2.31 4.25
C ALA A 71 9.16 3.54 4.52
N HIS A 72 9.77 4.71 4.75
CA HIS A 72 9.03 5.96 4.91
C HIS A 72 8.22 6.32 3.66
N SER A 73 8.83 6.19 2.48
CA SER A 73 8.15 6.49 1.23
C SER A 73 7.07 5.46 0.91
N LEU A 74 7.32 4.17 1.13
CA LEU A 74 6.33 3.10 0.92
C LEU A 74 5.11 3.29 1.83
N LYS A 75 5.32 3.74 3.08
CA LYS A 75 4.25 4.13 4.00
C LYS A 75 3.38 5.24 3.40
N GLY A 76 3.99 6.28 2.82
CA GLY A 76 3.28 7.39 2.19
C GLY A 76 2.44 6.93 1.01
N THR A 77 3.06 6.21 0.07
CA THR A 77 2.38 5.63 -1.11
C THR A 77 1.23 4.72 -0.69
N SER A 78 1.40 3.88 0.33
CA SER A 78 0.35 3.01 0.88
C SER A 78 -0.82 3.79 1.50
N ALA A 79 -0.52 4.90 2.19
CA ALA A 79 -1.55 5.72 2.83
C ALA A 79 -2.51 6.35 1.82
N THR A 80 -2.00 6.79 0.67
CA THR A 80 -2.82 7.38 -0.42
C THR A 80 -3.92 6.44 -0.90
N PHE A 81 -3.65 5.13 -0.92
CA PHE A 81 -4.59 4.10 -1.39
C PHE A 81 -5.30 3.37 -0.24
N GLY A 82 -5.22 3.89 0.99
CA GLY A 82 -5.85 3.25 2.15
C GLY A 82 -5.32 1.86 2.48
N ALA A 83 -4.13 1.50 2.03
CA ALA A 83 -3.50 0.20 2.26
C ALA A 83 -2.91 0.10 3.69
N GLU A 84 -3.79 0.10 4.70
CA GLU A 84 -3.41 0.28 6.11
C GLU A 84 -2.44 -0.77 6.65
N ALA A 85 -2.58 -2.03 6.20
CA ALA A 85 -1.68 -3.10 6.60
C ALA A 85 -0.24 -2.86 6.11
N LEU A 86 -0.08 -2.50 4.83
CA LEU A 86 1.21 -2.20 4.22
C LEU A 86 1.81 -0.90 4.80
N ARG A 87 0.96 0.12 5.00
CA ARG A 87 1.32 1.37 5.66
C ARG A 87 1.87 1.13 7.07
N SER A 88 1.15 0.35 7.88
CA SER A 88 1.54 0.05 9.26
C SER A 88 2.82 -0.78 9.35
N LEU A 89 2.99 -1.76 8.46
CA LEU A 89 4.22 -2.55 8.37
C LEU A 89 5.41 -1.65 8.02
N SER A 90 5.25 -0.79 7.01
CA SER A 90 6.28 0.16 6.58
C SER A 90 6.64 1.17 7.68
N GLU A 91 5.65 1.66 8.44
CA GLU A 91 5.88 2.53 9.58
C GLU A 91 6.65 1.83 10.71
N LYS A 92 6.35 0.57 11.00
CA LYS A 92 7.10 -0.22 11.99
C LYS A 92 8.55 -0.40 11.55
N ILE A 93 8.77 -0.80 10.29
CA ILE A 93 10.11 -0.96 9.73
C ILE A 93 10.90 0.36 9.80
N GLU A 94 10.29 1.48 9.38
CA GLU A 94 10.89 2.81 9.47
C GLU A 94 11.34 3.14 10.90
N LYS A 95 10.44 2.95 11.88
CA LYS A 95 10.73 3.26 13.28
C LYS A 95 11.85 2.36 13.83
N SER A 96 11.75 1.05 13.63
CA SER A 96 12.74 0.09 14.12
C SER A 96 14.12 0.35 13.52
N ALA A 97 14.21 0.65 12.22
CA ALA A 97 15.46 1.03 11.57
C ALA A 97 16.05 2.32 12.16
N LYS A 98 15.22 3.34 12.46
CA LYS A 98 15.67 4.59 13.10
C LYS A 98 16.13 4.41 14.55
N THR A 99 15.51 3.50 15.29
CA THR A 99 15.83 3.25 16.71
C THR A 99 16.92 2.21 16.91
N GLY A 100 17.41 1.57 15.84
CA GLY A 100 18.46 0.55 15.90
C GLY A 100 17.97 -0.86 16.26
N ASP A 101 16.66 -1.12 16.19
CA ASP A 101 16.07 -2.44 16.42
C ASP A 101 16.11 -3.26 15.13
N TYR A 102 17.32 -3.62 14.72
CA TYR A 102 17.57 -4.27 13.44
C TYR A 102 17.07 -5.72 13.39
N ASP A 103 17.07 -6.43 14.51
CA ASP A 103 16.50 -7.78 14.60
C ASP A 103 15.00 -7.76 14.23
N LEU A 104 14.28 -6.73 14.70
CA LEU A 104 12.88 -6.54 14.33
C LEU A 104 12.74 -6.19 12.84
N VAL A 105 13.61 -5.31 12.29
CA VAL A 105 13.62 -5.00 10.84
C VAL A 105 13.80 -6.27 10.01
N ASP A 106 14.81 -7.07 10.34
CA ASP A 106 15.14 -8.33 9.66
C ASP A 106 13.94 -9.31 9.68
N SER A 107 13.15 -9.31 10.75
CA SER A 107 11.93 -10.13 10.86
C SER A 107 10.73 -9.61 10.07
N LEU A 108 10.59 -8.29 9.90
CA LEU A 108 9.42 -7.65 9.30
C LEU A 108 9.52 -7.49 7.79
N VAL A 109 10.72 -7.18 7.27
CA VAL A 109 10.94 -6.94 5.84
C VAL A 109 10.47 -8.11 4.94
N PRO A 110 10.67 -9.39 5.30
CA PRO A 110 10.16 -10.51 4.49
C PRO A 110 8.65 -10.53 4.28
N GLU A 111 7.87 -9.85 5.13
CA GLU A 111 6.40 -9.78 4.99
C GLU A 111 5.96 -8.76 3.93
N VAL A 112 6.80 -7.78 3.58
CA VAL A 112 6.44 -6.63 2.74
C VAL A 112 5.92 -7.05 1.35
N PRO A 113 6.58 -7.97 0.61
CA PRO A 113 6.11 -8.35 -0.73
C PRO A 113 4.70 -8.96 -0.72
N ALA A 114 4.41 -9.84 0.24
CA ALA A 114 3.09 -10.46 0.36
C ALA A 114 1.99 -9.45 0.73
N LYS A 115 2.33 -8.44 1.55
CA LYS A 115 1.39 -7.34 1.84
C LYS A 115 1.14 -6.46 0.62
N LEU A 116 2.17 -6.19 -0.18
CA LEU A 116 2.02 -5.43 -1.41
C LEU A 116 1.15 -6.17 -2.42
N GLU A 117 1.41 -7.47 -2.64
CA GLU A 117 0.62 -8.30 -3.56
C GLU A 117 -0.87 -8.29 -3.21
N ALA A 118 -1.22 -8.47 -1.93
CA ALA A 118 -2.61 -8.41 -1.48
C ALA A 118 -3.27 -7.03 -1.76
N VAL A 119 -2.51 -5.94 -1.63
CA VAL A 119 -2.99 -4.59 -1.92
C VAL A 119 -3.21 -4.39 -3.42
N LEU A 120 -2.28 -4.85 -4.26
CA LEU A 120 -2.40 -4.75 -5.71
C LEU A 120 -3.61 -5.53 -6.23
N ASP A 121 -3.81 -6.76 -5.75
CA ASP A 121 -4.99 -7.57 -6.11
C ASP A 121 -6.30 -6.86 -5.71
N ALA A 122 -6.36 -6.32 -4.48
CA ALA A 122 -7.53 -5.57 -4.03
C ALA A 122 -7.78 -4.30 -4.87
N LEU A 123 -6.74 -3.56 -5.23
CA LEU A 123 -6.85 -2.37 -6.08
C LEU A 123 -7.34 -2.71 -7.49
N GLN A 124 -6.80 -3.78 -8.09
CA GLN A 124 -7.22 -4.26 -9.41
C GLN A 124 -8.68 -4.71 -9.40
N GLN A 125 -9.09 -5.49 -8.40
CA GLN A 125 -10.49 -5.90 -8.23
C GLN A 125 -11.42 -4.70 -8.03
N PHE A 126 -11.02 -3.74 -7.21
CA PHE A 126 -11.79 -2.52 -6.96
C PHE A 126 -11.97 -1.70 -8.24
N SER A 127 -10.89 -1.44 -8.99
CA SER A 127 -10.92 -0.72 -10.26
C SER A 127 -11.77 -1.42 -11.31
N ALA A 128 -11.60 -2.74 -11.47
CA ALA A 128 -12.40 -3.54 -12.40
C ALA A 128 -13.89 -3.48 -12.05
N LYS A 129 -14.23 -3.43 -10.76
CA LYS A 129 -15.61 -3.39 -10.30
C LYS A 129 -16.30 -2.05 -10.55
N LEU A 130 -15.57 -0.94 -10.49
CA LEU A 130 -16.10 0.39 -10.75
C LEU A 130 -16.25 0.71 -12.24
N ASN A 131 -15.45 0.06 -13.09
CA ASN A 131 -15.49 0.22 -14.54
C ASN A 131 -16.41 -0.80 -15.26
N ALA A 132 -17.10 -1.66 -14.52
CA ALA A 132 -17.98 -2.71 -15.04
C ALA A 132 -19.47 -2.31 -14.96
#